data_AF-A0A6A6PGK9-F1
#
_entry.id   AF-A0A6A6PGK9-F1
#
_cell.length_a   1.000
_cell.length_b   1.000
_cell.length_c   1.000
_cell.angle_alpha   90.00
_cell.angle_beta   90.00
_cell.angle_gamma   90.00
#
_symmetry.space_group_name_H-M   'P 1'
#
loop_
_entity.id
_entity.type
_entity.pdbx_description
1 polymer ?
#
loop_
_entity_poly.entity_id
_entity_poly.type
_entity_poly.pdbx_seq_one_letter_code
_entity_poly.pdbx_strand_id
1 'polypeptide(L)'
;MGLMNDEESRLSSDAAESLPLYEEHHDVSEHDLKTPEDKATPDQVRDYLVAVMRSRGSGIDHARRVASKWNAGTGRELRTYPVSMYRDIFGAEDGWVVCREVHLRRFTQERKEHPLRRFVAGIVFLVTLVFTLIAAMVGWFATDVLQIVGWMCVYIGSMATIGSGVFAIVEFFQTPEKRAEALLHSGWGKSSTPPA
;
A
#
# COMPACT_ATOMS: atom_id res chain seq x y z
N MET A 1 71.42 12.99 27.53
CA MET A 1 70.70 12.44 26.36
C MET A 1 69.46 11.74 26.90
N GLY A 2 68.38 12.50 27.01
CA GLY A 2 67.06 12.03 27.40
C GLY A 2 66.06 12.70 26.46
N LEU A 3 64.87 12.09 26.35
CA LEU A 3 63.75 12.41 25.46
C LEU A 3 63.81 11.74 24.08
N MET A 4 63.54 10.43 24.04
CA MET A 4 63.14 9.72 22.82
C MET A 4 62.46 8.39 23.18
N ASN A 5 61.51 8.42 24.13
CA ASN A 5 60.78 7.21 24.55
C ASN A 5 59.26 7.42 24.73
N ASP A 6 58.71 8.55 24.28
CA ASP A 6 57.30 8.88 24.53
C ASP A 6 56.37 8.78 23.30
N GLU A 7 56.90 8.40 22.12
CA GLU A 7 56.07 8.35 20.89
C GLU A 7 55.66 6.94 20.45
N GLU A 8 56.34 5.88 20.87
CA GLU A 8 56.04 4.53 20.35
C GLU A 8 54.85 3.86 21.04
N SER A 9 54.42 4.35 22.21
CA SER A 9 53.31 3.75 22.97
C SER A 9 51.91 4.22 22.52
N ARG A 10 51.79 5.19 21.60
CA ARG A 10 50.50 5.71 21.14
C ARG A 10 49.98 5.07 19.85
N LEU A 11 50.79 4.30 19.13
CA LEU A 11 50.41 3.76 17.82
C LEU A 11 49.81 2.34 17.85
N SER A 12 49.66 1.73 19.03
CA SER A 12 49.16 0.34 19.17
C SER A 12 47.75 0.21 19.75
N SER A 13 47.11 1.32 20.17
CA SER A 13 45.79 1.26 20.82
C SER A 13 44.60 1.61 19.92
N ASP A 14 44.81 2.24 18.76
CA ASP A 14 43.72 2.73 17.91
C ASP A 14 43.34 1.79 16.76
N ALA A 15 44.05 0.66 16.61
CA ALA A 15 43.85 -0.27 15.49
C ALA A 15 43.01 -1.52 15.85
N ALA A 16 42.59 -1.67 17.12
CA ALA A 16 41.94 -2.90 17.60
C ALA A 16 40.46 -2.74 18.04
N GLU A 17 39.87 -1.55 17.91
CA GLU A 17 38.45 -1.30 18.27
C GLU A 17 37.62 -0.68 17.13
N SER A 18 37.88 -1.06 15.87
CA SER A 18 36.86 -0.88 14.82
C SER A 18 36.36 -2.24 14.34
N LEU A 19 35.72 -2.97 15.24
CA LEU A 19 34.66 -3.89 14.84
C LEU A 19 33.66 -3.05 14.00
N PRO A 20 33.24 -3.49 12.80
CA PRO A 20 32.13 -2.84 12.12
C PRO A 20 30.89 -3.03 13.00
N LEU A 21 30.64 -2.02 13.82
CA LEU A 21 29.57 -1.93 14.79
C LEU A 21 28.30 -1.67 14.01
N TYR A 22 27.63 -2.77 13.67
CA TYR A 22 26.48 -2.80 12.78
C TYR A 22 26.85 -2.26 11.40
N GLU A 23 27.01 -3.17 10.44
CA GLU A 23 26.78 -2.82 9.05
C GLU A 23 25.45 -2.06 9.02
N GLU A 24 25.55 -0.74 8.86
CA GLU A 24 24.45 0.20 8.71
C GLU A 24 23.75 -0.25 7.44
N HIS A 25 22.89 -1.24 7.65
CA HIS A 25 22.14 -1.84 6.59
C HIS A 25 21.24 -0.72 6.11
N HIS A 26 21.58 -0.19 4.93
CA HIS A 26 20.71 0.64 4.13
C HIS A 26 19.28 0.21 4.39
N ASP A 27 18.55 1.04 5.14
CA ASP A 27 17.12 1.05 5.12
C ASP A 27 16.76 1.24 3.65
N VAL A 28 16.54 0.12 2.96
CA VAL A 28 15.80 0.13 1.72
C VAL A 28 14.44 0.62 2.16
N SER A 29 14.31 1.94 2.10
CA SER A 29 13.17 2.71 2.55
C SER A 29 11.93 1.90 2.24
N GLU A 30 11.18 1.51 3.26
CA GLU A 30 9.92 0.77 3.18
C GLU A 30 8.99 1.30 2.08
N HIS A 31 9.18 2.58 1.75
CA HIS A 31 8.47 3.33 0.74
C HIS A 31 8.83 3.08 -0.73
N ASP A 32 9.93 2.38 -1.06
CA ASP A 32 10.43 2.26 -2.44
C ASP A 32 10.50 0.82 -2.99
N LEU A 33 10.10 -0.16 -2.18
CA LEU A 33 9.94 -1.54 -2.62
C LEU A 33 8.66 -1.70 -3.47
N LYS A 34 8.79 -1.37 -4.75
CA LYS A 34 7.76 -1.63 -5.75
C LYS A 34 7.49 -3.13 -5.88
N THR A 35 6.23 -3.49 -6.10
CA THR A 35 5.83 -4.87 -6.39
C THR A 35 6.62 -5.34 -7.63
N PRO A 36 7.27 -6.52 -7.62
CA PRO A 36 8.07 -6.99 -8.74
C PRO A 36 7.22 -7.02 -10.01
N GLU A 37 7.77 -6.56 -11.14
CA GLU A 37 7.06 -6.52 -12.42
C GLU A 37 6.57 -7.91 -12.84
N ASP A 38 5.58 -7.97 -13.73
CA ASP A 38 4.99 -9.23 -14.17
C ASP A 38 6.02 -10.18 -14.81
N LYS A 39 7.10 -9.64 -15.40
CA LYS A 39 8.20 -10.36 -16.01
C LYS A 39 9.39 -10.61 -15.07
N ALA A 40 9.26 -10.27 -13.78
CA ALA A 40 10.34 -10.45 -12.82
C ALA A 40 10.70 -11.94 -12.69
N THR A 41 12.01 -12.20 -12.64
CA THR A 41 12.52 -13.57 -12.48
C THR A 41 12.23 -14.09 -11.07
N PRO A 42 12.21 -15.42 -10.87
CA PRO A 42 12.01 -16.00 -9.54
C PRO A 42 13.03 -15.48 -8.52
N ASP A 43 14.26 -15.22 -8.94
CA ASP A 43 15.32 -14.63 -8.09
C ASP A 43 14.95 -13.23 -7.61
N GLN A 44 14.50 -12.36 -8.51
CA GLN A 44 14.04 -11.02 -8.17
C GLN A 44 12.83 -11.05 -7.22
N VAL A 45 11.95 -12.04 -7.38
CA VAL A 45 10.82 -12.23 -6.46
C VAL A 45 11.31 -12.66 -5.08
N ARG A 46 12.32 -13.54 -4.99
CA ARG A 46 12.90 -13.94 -3.71
C ARG A 46 13.56 -12.77 -3.00
N ASP A 47 14.33 -11.96 -3.70
CA ASP A 47 14.95 -10.76 -3.13
C ASP A 47 13.90 -9.76 -2.61
N TYR A 48 12.81 -9.59 -3.36
CA TYR A 48 11.66 -8.79 -2.93
C TYR A 48 11.00 -9.36 -1.66
N LEU A 49 10.77 -10.68 -1.61
CA LEU A 49 10.18 -11.34 -0.44
C LEU A 49 11.07 -11.20 0.81
N VAL A 50 12.39 -11.30 0.66
CA VAL A 50 13.33 -11.06 1.75
C VAL A 50 13.19 -9.62 2.26
N ALA A 51 13.18 -8.65 1.35
CA ALA A 51 13.05 -7.25 1.72
C ALA A 51 11.70 -6.93 2.38
N VAL A 52 10.61 -7.54 1.90
CA VAL A 52 9.26 -7.46 2.51
C VAL A 52 9.24 -7.99 3.95
N MET A 53 9.77 -9.20 4.16
CA MET A 53 9.79 -9.82 5.49
C MET A 53 10.68 -9.02 6.45
N ARG A 54 11.78 -8.48 5.93
CA ARG A 54 12.72 -7.65 6.66
C ARG A 54 12.12 -6.31 7.07
N SER A 55 11.35 -5.63 6.20
CA SER A 55 10.67 -4.38 6.58
C SER A 55 9.77 -4.55 7.80
N ARG A 56 9.25 -5.76 8.02
CA ARG A 56 8.38 -6.08 9.16
C ARG A 56 9.12 -6.46 10.44
N GLY A 57 10.45 -6.34 10.47
CA GLY A 57 11.28 -6.73 11.61
C GLY A 57 11.55 -8.23 11.72
N SER A 58 11.29 -9.01 10.66
CA SER A 58 11.69 -10.43 10.67
C SER A 58 13.21 -10.53 10.54
N GLY A 59 13.83 -11.39 11.35
CA GLY A 59 15.26 -11.69 11.24
C GLY A 59 15.61 -12.17 9.82
N ILE A 60 16.79 -11.77 9.33
CA ILE A 60 17.22 -12.01 7.94
C ILE A 60 17.22 -13.50 7.57
N ASP A 61 17.52 -14.38 8.52
CA ASP A 61 17.50 -15.83 8.30
C ASP A 61 16.08 -16.37 8.12
N HIS A 62 15.11 -15.83 8.85
CA HIS A 62 13.70 -16.18 8.68
C HIS A 62 13.18 -15.70 7.33
N ALA A 63 13.48 -14.44 6.97
CA ALA A 63 13.13 -13.87 5.69
C ALA A 63 13.69 -14.69 4.51
N ARG A 64 14.95 -15.13 4.58
CA ARG A 64 15.58 -15.99 3.57
C ARG A 64 14.92 -17.37 3.48
N ARG A 65 14.59 -18.00 4.62
CA ARG A 65 13.89 -19.30 4.64
C ARG A 65 12.48 -19.21 4.05
N VAL A 66 11.78 -18.10 4.28
CA VAL A 66 10.45 -17.89 3.70
C VAL A 66 10.59 -17.66 2.19
N ALA A 67 11.48 -16.77 1.76
CA ALA A 67 11.72 -16.50 0.36
C ALA A 67 12.22 -17.73 -0.43
N SER A 68 13.03 -18.60 0.18
CA SER A 68 13.51 -19.82 -0.48
C SER A 68 12.41 -20.84 -0.79
N LYS A 69 11.23 -20.75 -0.16
CA LYS A 69 10.06 -21.57 -0.53
C LYS A 69 9.51 -21.19 -1.91
N TRP A 70 9.85 -20.00 -2.43
CA TRP A 70 9.46 -19.55 -3.75
C TRP A 70 10.49 -19.98 -4.82
N ASN A 71 10.28 -21.16 -5.42
CA ASN A 71 11.27 -21.77 -6.32
C ASN A 71 11.12 -21.43 -7.81
N ALA A 72 9.90 -21.41 -8.34
CA ALA A 72 9.67 -21.33 -9.80
C ALA A 72 8.67 -20.24 -10.24
N GLY A 73 8.05 -19.55 -9.29
CA GLY A 73 7.01 -18.58 -9.61
C GLY A 73 7.57 -17.26 -10.16
N THR A 74 6.87 -16.68 -11.13
CA THR A 74 7.19 -15.36 -11.70
C THR A 74 6.56 -14.22 -10.89
N GLY A 75 7.01 -12.98 -11.11
CA GLY A 75 6.40 -11.80 -10.47
C GLY A 75 4.90 -11.67 -10.77
N ARG A 76 4.46 -12.12 -11.96
CA ARG A 76 3.04 -12.22 -12.32
C ARG A 76 2.28 -13.18 -11.42
N GLU A 77 2.83 -14.37 -11.18
CA GLU A 77 2.22 -15.38 -10.30
C GLU A 77 2.11 -14.88 -8.87
N LEU A 78 3.16 -14.18 -8.40
CA LEU A 78 3.10 -13.49 -7.11
C LEU A 78 2.00 -12.43 -7.05
N ARG A 79 1.50 -11.89 -8.17
CA ARG A 79 0.42 -10.88 -8.14
C ARG A 79 -0.97 -11.47 -8.34
N THR A 80 -1.07 -12.64 -8.96
CA THR A 80 -2.34 -13.26 -9.36
C THR A 80 -2.74 -14.45 -8.50
N TYR A 81 -1.81 -15.00 -7.71
CA TYR A 81 -2.10 -16.17 -6.90
C TYR A 81 -3.22 -15.90 -5.88
N PRO A 82 -4.14 -16.87 -5.71
CA PRO A 82 -5.14 -16.78 -4.68
C PRO A 82 -4.50 -16.93 -3.29
N VAL A 83 -5.18 -16.40 -2.29
CA VAL A 83 -4.76 -16.44 -0.88
C VAL A 83 -4.41 -17.86 -0.41
N SER A 84 -5.10 -18.89 -0.91
CA SER A 84 -4.82 -20.30 -0.60
C SER A 84 -3.43 -20.76 -1.03
N MET A 85 -2.96 -20.33 -2.21
CA MET A 85 -1.63 -20.68 -2.72
C MET A 85 -0.51 -20.15 -1.82
N TYR A 86 -0.65 -18.94 -1.28
CA TYR A 86 0.34 -18.40 -0.33
C TYR A 86 0.43 -19.24 0.94
N ARG A 87 -0.72 -19.71 1.43
CA ARG A 87 -0.78 -20.59 2.60
C ARG A 87 -0.10 -21.92 2.32
N ASP A 88 -0.33 -22.51 1.15
CA ASP A 88 0.22 -23.81 0.79
C ASP A 88 1.74 -23.75 0.56
N ILE A 89 2.25 -22.63 0.01
CA ILE A 89 3.68 -22.43 -0.25
C ILE A 89 4.44 -22.04 1.02
N PHE A 90 3.96 -21.05 1.77
CA PHE A 90 4.71 -20.46 2.88
C PHE A 90 4.29 -20.99 4.26
N GLY A 91 3.08 -21.51 4.40
CA GLY A 91 2.46 -21.90 5.67
C GLY A 91 1.39 -20.90 6.13
N ALA A 92 0.69 -21.23 7.22
CA ALA A 92 -0.43 -20.42 7.71
C ALA A 92 -0.01 -19.02 8.17
N GLU A 93 1.09 -18.90 8.91
CA GLU A 93 1.52 -17.62 9.47
C GLU A 93 2.29 -16.79 8.44
N ASP A 94 3.39 -17.34 7.90
CA ASP A 94 4.22 -16.65 6.90
C ASP A 94 3.45 -16.33 5.60
N GLY A 95 2.54 -17.22 5.17
CA GLY A 95 1.74 -17.02 3.96
C GLY A 95 0.73 -15.90 4.09
N TRP A 96 0.13 -15.71 5.27
CA TRP A 96 -0.75 -14.57 5.52
C TRP A 96 0.02 -13.24 5.46
N VAL A 97 1.21 -13.20 6.05
CA VAL A 97 2.08 -12.03 6.06
C VAL A 97 2.48 -11.63 4.64
N VAL A 98 2.99 -12.58 3.86
CA VAL A 98 3.42 -12.33 2.47
C VAL A 98 2.24 -11.90 1.60
N CYS A 99 1.11 -12.59 1.71
CA CYS A 99 -0.10 -12.26 0.93
C CYS A 99 -0.61 -10.85 1.24
N ARG A 100 -0.66 -10.48 2.54
CA ARG A 100 -1.06 -9.12 2.95
C ARG A 100 -0.14 -8.07 2.34
N GLU A 101 1.17 -8.25 2.44
CA GLU A 101 2.12 -7.23 1.99
C GLU A 101 2.11 -7.05 0.48
N VAL A 102 2.09 -8.16 -0.28
CA VAL A 102 2.06 -8.13 -1.74
C VAL A 102 0.80 -7.41 -2.24
N HIS A 103 -0.37 -7.75 -1.71
CA HIS A 103 -1.62 -7.12 -2.12
C HIS A 103 -1.74 -5.67 -1.63
N LEU A 104 -1.28 -5.36 -0.43
CA LEU A 104 -1.26 -3.99 0.10
C LEU A 104 -0.41 -3.07 -0.78
N ARG A 105 0.78 -3.54 -1.21
CA ARG A 105 1.67 -2.79 -2.10
C ARG A 105 1.09 -2.67 -3.51
N ARG A 106 0.46 -3.73 -4.04
CA ARG A 106 -0.26 -3.67 -5.31
C ARG A 106 -1.36 -2.61 -5.28
N PHE A 107 -2.24 -2.62 -4.28
CA PHE A 107 -3.31 -1.62 -4.19
C PHE A 107 -2.76 -0.21 -3.94
N THR A 108 -1.66 -0.08 -3.21
CA THR A 108 -0.99 1.20 -3.01
C THR A 108 -0.39 1.74 -4.32
N GLN A 109 0.14 0.86 -5.16
CA GLN A 109 0.66 1.21 -6.49
C GLN A 109 -0.47 1.63 -7.43
N GLU A 110 -1.54 0.83 -7.55
CA GLU A 110 -2.74 1.19 -8.34
C GLU A 110 -3.36 2.52 -7.87
N ARG A 111 -3.27 2.81 -6.57
CA ARG A 111 -3.72 4.08 -5.97
C ARG A 111 -2.87 5.29 -6.39
N LYS A 112 -1.55 5.09 -6.58
CA LYS A 112 -0.60 6.13 -7.01
C LYS A 112 -0.69 6.41 -8.51
N GLU A 113 -1.25 5.51 -9.31
CA GLU A 113 -1.40 5.71 -10.75
C GLU A 113 -2.59 6.62 -11.12
N HIS A 114 -3.58 6.79 -10.23
CA HIS A 114 -4.75 7.63 -10.50
C HIS A 114 -5.06 8.69 -9.41
N PRO A 115 -4.09 9.51 -8.96
CA PRO A 115 -4.35 10.56 -7.97
C PRO A 115 -5.29 11.62 -8.57
N LEU A 116 -5.10 11.94 -9.85
CA LEU A 116 -5.93 12.91 -10.58
C LEU A 116 -7.40 12.51 -10.61
N ARG A 117 -7.76 11.23 -10.74
CA ARG A 117 -9.17 10.82 -10.79
C ARG A 117 -9.93 11.21 -9.52
N ARG A 118 -9.26 11.17 -8.37
CA ARG A 118 -9.85 11.53 -7.08
C ARG A 118 -9.94 13.03 -6.88
N PHE A 119 -8.89 13.75 -7.27
CA PHE A 119 -8.94 15.21 -7.28
C PHE A 119 -10.04 15.71 -8.21
N VAL A 120 -10.15 15.14 -9.42
CA VAL A 120 -11.23 15.46 -10.36
C VAL A 120 -12.59 15.10 -9.76
N ALA A 121 -12.77 13.92 -9.16
CA ALA A 121 -14.04 13.56 -8.52
C ALA A 121 -14.43 14.52 -7.38
N GLY A 122 -13.46 14.93 -6.54
CA GLY A 122 -13.69 15.92 -5.48
C GLY A 122 -14.01 17.31 -6.01
N ILE A 123 -13.33 17.75 -7.08
CA ILE A 123 -13.61 19.03 -7.75
C ILE A 123 -15.01 19.01 -8.36
N VAL A 124 -15.41 17.92 -9.04
CA VAL A 124 -16.75 17.77 -9.62
C VAL A 124 -17.83 17.80 -8.52
N PHE A 125 -17.61 17.13 -7.40
CA PHE A 125 -18.51 17.19 -6.25
C PHE A 125 -18.65 18.63 -5.72
N LEU A 126 -17.53 19.35 -5.58
CA LEU A 126 -17.54 20.73 -5.10
C LEU A 126 -18.26 21.68 -6.07
N VAL A 127 -18.00 21.56 -7.37
CA VAL A 127 -18.65 22.37 -8.41
C VAL A 127 -20.15 22.11 -8.45
N THR A 128 -20.57 20.85 -8.41
CA THR A 128 -22.00 20.50 -8.40
C THR A 128 -22.69 21.02 -7.13
N LEU A 129 -22.02 20.94 -5.98
CA LEU A 129 -22.53 21.48 -4.71
C LEU A 129 -22.69 23.01 -4.77
N VAL A 130 -21.70 23.75 -5.26
CA VAL A 130 -21.79 25.20 -5.43
C VAL A 130 -22.95 25.57 -6.37
N PHE A 131 -23.11 24.85 -7.49
CA PHE A 131 -24.21 25.10 -8.42
C PHE A 131 -25.58 24.87 -7.78
N THR A 132 -25.73 23.82 -6.96
CA THR A 132 -26.98 23.57 -6.21
C THR A 132 -27.29 24.67 -5.20
N LEU A 133 -26.29 25.22 -4.52
CA LEU A 133 -26.47 26.31 -3.56
C LEU A 133 -26.90 27.60 -4.26
N ILE A 134 -26.31 27.92 -5.41
CA ILE A 134 -26.70 29.09 -6.21
C ILE A 134 -28.14 28.94 -6.71
N ALA A 135 -28.51 27.75 -7.22
CA ALA A 135 -29.88 27.49 -7.66
C ALA A 135 -30.90 27.60 -6.51
N ALA A 136 -30.55 27.13 -5.31
CA ALA A 136 -31.38 27.26 -4.11
C ALA A 136 -31.52 28.74 -3.69
N MET A 137 -30.43 29.52 -3.76
CA MET A 137 -30.46 30.95 -3.49
C MET A 137 -31.37 31.69 -4.47
N VAL A 138 -31.25 31.44 -5.78
CA VAL A 138 -32.10 32.06 -6.80
C VAL A 138 -33.57 31.65 -6.64
N GLY A 139 -33.84 30.39 -6.32
CA GLY A 139 -35.19 29.89 -6.04
C GLY A 139 -35.84 30.53 -4.82
N TRP A 140 -35.05 31.00 -3.84
CA TRP A 140 -35.54 31.69 -2.65
C TRP A 140 -35.98 33.14 -2.93
N PHE A 141 -35.33 33.82 -3.89
CA PHE A 141 -35.62 35.22 -4.20
C PHE A 141 -36.65 35.41 -5.32
N ALA A 142 -36.96 34.38 -6.10
CA ALA A 142 -37.96 34.45 -7.17
C ALA A 142 -39.37 34.17 -6.63
N THR A 143 -40.35 35.00 -7.01
CA THR A 143 -41.72 34.95 -6.44
C THR A 143 -42.79 34.35 -7.36
N ASP A 144 -42.43 33.75 -8.51
CA ASP A 144 -43.39 33.25 -9.52
C ASP A 144 -42.96 31.90 -10.15
N VAL A 145 -43.36 31.60 -11.40
CA VAL A 145 -43.04 30.34 -12.14
C VAL A 145 -41.55 29.95 -12.09
N LEU A 146 -40.66 30.93 -11.98
CA LEU A 146 -39.22 30.77 -11.77
C LEU A 146 -38.86 30.03 -10.47
N GLN A 147 -39.69 30.11 -9.43
CA GLN A 147 -39.55 29.38 -8.18
C GLN A 147 -39.73 27.87 -8.39
N ILE A 148 -40.77 27.46 -9.12
CA ILE A 148 -41.04 26.03 -9.42
C ILE A 148 -39.90 25.45 -10.26
N VAL A 149 -39.45 26.19 -11.28
CA VAL A 149 -38.31 25.80 -12.12
C VAL A 149 -37.02 25.73 -11.28
N GLY A 150 -36.83 26.67 -10.34
CA GLY A 150 -35.69 26.68 -9.42
C GLY A 150 -35.64 25.43 -8.53
N TRP A 151 -36.76 25.05 -7.91
CA TRP A 151 -36.82 23.85 -7.06
C TRP A 151 -36.59 22.55 -7.85
N MET A 152 -37.05 22.47 -9.11
CA MET A 152 -36.75 21.33 -9.98
C MET A 152 -35.25 21.22 -10.29
N CYS A 153 -34.58 22.35 -10.57
CA CYS A 153 -33.13 22.39 -10.75
C CYS A 153 -32.36 21.98 -9.49
N VAL A 154 -32.82 22.41 -8.31
CA VAL A 154 -32.24 22.01 -7.01
C VAL A 154 -32.41 20.50 -6.78
N TYR A 155 -33.57 19.93 -7.12
CA TYR A 155 -33.81 18.50 -6.97
C TYR A 155 -32.92 17.65 -7.88
N ILE A 156 -32.77 18.04 -9.16
CA ILE A 156 -31.89 17.34 -10.10
C ILE A 156 -30.42 17.47 -9.68
N GLY A 157 -30.02 18.68 -9.28
CA GLY A 157 -28.67 18.93 -8.82
C GLY A 157 -28.34 18.20 -7.51
N SER A 158 -29.29 18.06 -6.59
CA SER A 158 -29.09 17.33 -5.33
C SER A 158 -28.91 15.83 -5.54
N MET A 159 -29.63 15.24 -6.50
CA MET A 159 -29.40 13.84 -6.90
C MET A 159 -27.99 13.64 -7.45
N ALA A 160 -27.50 14.59 -8.27
CA ALA A 160 -26.15 14.53 -8.82
C ALA A 160 -25.06 14.71 -7.74
N THR A 161 -25.26 15.61 -6.76
CA THR A 161 -24.32 15.79 -5.66
C THR A 161 -24.29 14.58 -4.74
N ILE A 162 -25.44 13.96 -4.43
CA ILE A 162 -25.49 12.72 -3.63
C ILE A 162 -24.73 11.59 -4.35
N GLY A 163 -24.97 11.40 -5.65
CA GLY A 163 -24.26 10.38 -6.43
C GLY A 163 -22.75 10.60 -6.47
N SER A 164 -22.32 11.84 -6.73
CA SER A 164 -20.91 12.21 -6.74
C SER A 164 -20.26 12.10 -5.35
N GLY A 165 -20.99 12.47 -4.30
CA GLY A 165 -20.55 12.38 -2.91
C GLY A 165 -20.36 10.94 -2.46
N VAL A 166 -21.33 10.06 -2.75
CA VAL A 166 -21.20 8.61 -2.47
C VAL A 166 -20.00 8.03 -3.21
N PHE A 167 -19.80 8.39 -4.48
CA PHE A 167 -18.66 7.93 -5.26
C PHE A 167 -17.32 8.42 -4.67
N ALA A 168 -17.23 9.70 -4.30
CA ALA A 168 -16.04 10.27 -3.67
C ALA A 168 -15.75 9.63 -2.29
N ILE A 169 -16.79 9.38 -1.49
CA ILE A 169 -16.71 8.68 -0.21
C ILE A 169 -16.22 7.24 -0.43
N VAL A 170 -16.80 6.48 -1.36
CA VAL A 170 -16.36 5.11 -1.65
C VAL A 170 -14.88 5.08 -2.08
N GLU A 171 -14.46 6.00 -2.93
CA GLU A 171 -13.05 6.13 -3.35
C GLU A 171 -12.10 6.54 -2.22
N PHE A 172 -12.58 7.36 -1.28
CA PHE A 172 -11.78 7.87 -0.16
C PHE A 172 -11.69 6.85 0.99
N PHE A 173 -12.80 6.19 1.31
CA PHE A 173 -12.91 5.22 2.41
C PHE A 173 -12.45 3.81 2.03
N GLN A 174 -12.41 3.46 0.74
CA GLN A 174 -11.70 2.26 0.29
C GLN A 174 -10.19 2.51 0.31
N THR A 175 -9.62 2.51 1.51
CA THR A 175 -8.17 2.42 1.67
C THR A 175 -7.67 1.09 1.07
N PRO A 176 -6.48 1.09 0.46
CA PRO A 176 -5.90 -0.13 -0.13
C PRO A 176 -5.78 -1.26 0.91
N GLU A 177 -5.57 -0.87 2.17
CA GLU A 177 -5.55 -1.75 3.32
C GLU A 177 -6.90 -2.46 3.54
N LYS A 178 -8.03 -1.74 3.59
CA LYS A 178 -9.35 -2.36 3.75
C LYS A 178 -9.70 -3.30 2.60
N ARG A 179 -9.24 -3.00 1.37
CA ARG A 179 -9.41 -3.91 0.22
C ARG A 179 -8.55 -5.16 0.37
N ALA A 180 -7.29 -5.02 0.78
CA ALA A 180 -6.41 -6.17 1.05
C ALA A 180 -6.97 -7.04 2.17
N GLU A 181 -7.39 -6.44 3.28
CA GLU A 181 -7.99 -7.14 4.41
C GLU A 181 -9.29 -7.85 4.03
N ALA A 182 -10.19 -7.19 3.30
CA ALA A 182 -11.41 -7.83 2.82
C ALA A 182 -11.13 -9.06 1.94
N LEU A 183 -10.14 -8.97 1.05
CA LEU A 183 -9.72 -10.11 0.22
C LEU A 183 -9.13 -11.24 1.07
N LEU A 184 -8.25 -10.91 2.02
CA LEU A 184 -7.67 -11.87 2.94
C LEU A 184 -8.77 -12.58 3.76
N HIS A 185 -9.70 -11.84 4.37
CA HIS A 185 -10.79 -12.44 5.15
C HIS A 185 -11.69 -13.35 4.29
N SER A 186 -12.04 -12.91 3.07
CA SER A 186 -12.89 -13.70 2.17
C SER A 186 -12.21 -14.96 1.61
N GLY A 187 -10.91 -14.90 1.34
CA GLY A 187 -10.13 -16.01 0.78
C GLY A 187 -9.56 -16.96 1.83
N TRP A 188 -9.15 -16.45 2.98
CA TRP A 188 -8.57 -17.24 4.07
C TRP A 188 -9.63 -18.06 4.82
N GLY A 189 -10.83 -17.51 5.02
CA GLY A 189 -11.93 -18.23 5.66
C GLY A 189 -12.37 -19.46 4.86
N LYS A 190 -12.42 -19.36 3.53
CA LYS A 190 -12.83 -20.45 2.63
C LYS A 190 -11.81 -21.59 2.51
N SER A 191 -10.52 -21.31 2.70
CA SER A 191 -9.48 -22.34 2.60
C SER A 191 -9.33 -23.15 3.89
N SER A 192 -9.93 -22.73 5.00
CA SER A 192 -9.89 -23.40 6.31
C SER A 192 -10.90 -24.54 6.47
N THR A 193 -11.83 -24.70 5.52
CA THR A 193 -12.78 -25.82 5.53
C THR A 193 -12.10 -27.04 4.91
N PRO A 194 -11.89 -28.14 5.67
CA PRO A 194 -11.37 -29.37 5.10
C PRO A 194 -12.36 -29.92 4.05
N PRO A 195 -11.87 -30.55 2.96
CA PRO A 195 -12.76 -31.26 2.05
C PRO A 195 -13.51 -32.34 2.83
N ALA A 196 -14.83 -32.34 2.70
CA ALA A 196 -15.71 -33.36 3.27
C ALA A 196 -15.52 -34.71 2.57
#